data_AF-A0A1M6SP13-F1
#
_entry.id   AF-A0A1M6SP13-F1
#
_cell.length_a   1.000
_cell.length_b   1.000
_cell.length_c   1.000
_cell.angle_alpha   90.00
_cell.angle_beta   90.00
_cell.angle_gamma   90.00
#
_symmetry.space_group_name_H-M   'P 1'
#
loop_
_entity.id
_entity.type
_entity.pdbx_description
1 polymer ?
#
loop_
_entity_poly.entity_id
_entity_poly.type
_entity_poly.pdbx_seq_one_letter_code
_entity_poly.pdbx_strand_id
1 'polypeptide(L)'
;MTISRASIWIMCVVISGLYSCSSVDKYRVSIETLSTEWQITAQDASDLSVLASQEISDWKSMYHGMYAELSDTLDDHTMAKVNVLKKACLAHGDVLLEVQEIMDGKIKDIENVGLDIQELMLVLENGEASADIDDKIQSAEGLITSYQSSIQEYRSIIDSTKVSCTETCRDFSLLVMGE
;
A
#
# COMPACT_ATOMS: atom_id res chain seq x y z
N MET A 1 -37.34 9.99 -7.90
CA MET A 1 -37.26 10.21 -9.36
C MET A 1 -35.80 10.33 -9.73
N THR A 2 -35.41 9.53 -10.71
CA THR A 2 -34.07 9.25 -11.22
C THR A 2 -33.34 10.48 -11.74
N ILE A 3 -32.09 10.68 -11.30
CA ILE A 3 -31.13 11.60 -11.92
C ILE A 3 -30.69 10.94 -13.23
N SER A 4 -31.11 11.56 -14.34
CA SER A 4 -30.82 11.11 -15.69
C SER A 4 -29.33 11.22 -15.97
N ARG A 5 -28.73 10.11 -16.43
CA ARG A 5 -27.39 10.06 -17.03
C ARG A 5 -27.33 11.08 -18.16
N ALA A 6 -26.57 12.15 -17.98
CA ALA A 6 -26.21 13.05 -19.06
C ALA A 6 -25.13 12.37 -19.88
N SER A 7 -25.54 11.83 -21.03
CA SER A 7 -24.64 11.38 -22.09
C SER A 7 -23.75 12.55 -22.49
N ILE A 8 -22.46 12.48 -22.17
CA ILE A 8 -21.46 13.41 -22.68
C ILE A 8 -21.26 13.06 -24.16
N TRP A 9 -21.71 13.99 -25.00
CA TRP A 9 -21.68 13.86 -26.45
C TRP A 9 -20.23 13.90 -26.95
N ILE A 10 -19.87 12.89 -27.74
CA ILE A 10 -18.69 12.89 -28.60
C ILE A 10 -18.80 14.10 -29.53
N MET A 11 -18.09 15.19 -29.24
CA MET A 11 -17.94 16.31 -30.16
C MET A 11 -16.82 15.99 -31.15
N CYS A 12 -17.15 15.26 -32.20
CA CYS A 12 -16.35 15.26 -33.42
C CYS A 12 -16.49 16.65 -34.06
N VAL A 13 -15.40 17.42 -34.11
CA VAL A 13 -15.36 18.68 -34.86
C VAL A 13 -15.42 18.36 -36.35
N VAL A 14 -16.51 18.76 -37.01
CA VAL A 14 -16.72 18.55 -38.44
C VAL A 14 -16.02 19.65 -39.22
N ILE A 15 -14.81 19.37 -39.69
CA ILE A 15 -14.18 20.14 -40.77
C ILE A 15 -14.03 19.18 -41.95
N SER A 16 -14.88 19.36 -42.96
CA SER A 16 -14.66 18.85 -44.32
C SER A 16 -14.32 17.35 -44.45
N GLY A 17 -15.29 16.46 -44.22
CA GLY A 17 -15.30 15.12 -44.83
C GLY A 17 -14.22 14.11 -44.41
N LEU A 18 -13.41 14.40 -43.39
CA LEU A 18 -12.49 13.44 -42.79
C LEU A 18 -12.96 13.14 -41.37
N TYR A 19 -13.54 11.97 -41.14
CA TYR A 19 -13.60 11.39 -39.81
C TYR A 19 -12.17 11.00 -39.41
N SER A 20 -11.39 11.97 -38.94
CA SER A 20 -10.16 11.69 -38.24
C SER A 20 -10.52 11.44 -36.77
N CYS A 21 -11.06 10.26 -36.46
CA CYS A 21 -10.81 9.72 -35.12
C CYS A 21 -9.30 9.59 -35.03
N SER A 22 -8.66 10.33 -34.12
CA SER A 22 -7.22 10.18 -33.96
C SER A 22 -6.96 8.72 -33.59
N SER A 23 -5.93 8.12 -34.18
CA SER A 23 -5.63 6.69 -33.93
C SER A 23 -5.42 6.38 -32.43
N VAL A 24 -5.16 7.42 -31.63
CA VAL A 24 -4.97 7.37 -30.17
C VAL A 24 -6.27 7.36 -29.37
N ASP A 25 -7.41 7.81 -29.91
CA ASP A 25 -8.67 7.92 -29.15
C ASP A 25 -9.17 6.57 -28.62
N LYS A 26 -8.80 5.46 -29.27
CA LYS A 26 -9.12 4.11 -28.80
C LYS A 26 -8.44 3.75 -27.47
N TYR A 27 -7.36 4.44 -27.08
CA TYR A 27 -6.62 4.21 -25.84
C TYR A 27 -7.04 5.14 -24.69
N ARG A 28 -7.84 6.18 -24.98
CA ARG A 28 -8.18 7.23 -24.01
C ARG A 28 -8.76 6.65 -22.72
N VAL A 29 -9.78 5.81 -22.84
CA VAL A 29 -10.46 5.20 -21.69
C VAL A 29 -9.48 4.36 -20.87
N SER A 30 -8.65 3.53 -21.50
CA SER A 30 -7.68 2.68 -20.81
C SER A 30 -6.65 3.51 -20.03
N ILE A 31 -6.10 4.57 -20.62
CA ILE A 31 -5.11 5.42 -19.96
C ILE A 31 -5.74 6.23 -18.81
N GLU A 32 -6.96 6.74 -18.99
CA GLU A 32 -7.71 7.43 -17.91
C GLU A 32 -8.02 6.47 -16.74
N THR A 33 -8.38 5.22 -17.05
CA THR A 33 -8.55 4.16 -16.04
C THR A 33 -7.24 3.88 -15.31
N LEU A 34 -6.13 3.66 -16.04
CA LEU A 34 -4.81 3.44 -15.44
C LEU A 34 -4.40 4.60 -14.53
N SER A 35 -4.62 5.85 -14.94
CA SER A 35 -4.33 7.02 -14.11
C SER A 35 -5.13 7.00 -12.81
N THR A 36 -6.41 6.60 -12.86
CA THR A 36 -7.26 6.53 -11.68
C THR A 36 -6.82 5.40 -10.76
N GLU A 37 -6.57 4.22 -11.29
CA GLU A 37 -6.13 3.05 -10.52
C GLU A 37 -4.74 3.26 -9.90
N TRP A 38 -3.83 3.91 -10.62
CA TRP A 38 -2.53 4.31 -10.11
C TRP A 38 -2.66 5.28 -8.93
N GLN A 39 -3.50 6.31 -9.05
CA GLN A 39 -3.73 7.27 -7.95
C GLN A 39 -4.26 6.57 -6.69
N ILE A 40 -5.21 5.65 -6.85
CA ILE A 40 -5.74 4.85 -5.74
C ILE A 40 -4.62 4.01 -5.13
N THR A 41 -3.84 3.32 -5.96
CA THR A 41 -2.74 2.44 -5.50
C THR A 41 -1.65 3.22 -4.77
N ALA A 42 -1.29 4.41 -5.26
CA ALA A 42 -0.33 5.30 -4.62
C ALA A 42 -0.85 5.80 -3.26
N GLN A 43 -2.14 6.16 -3.19
CA GLN A 43 -2.76 6.55 -1.93
C GLN A 43 -2.78 5.39 -0.92
N ASP A 44 -3.20 4.20 -1.35
CA ASP A 44 -3.26 3.01 -0.49
C ASP A 44 -1.87 2.62 0.03
N ALA A 45 -0.83 2.76 -0.79
CA ALA A 45 0.56 2.53 -0.38
C ALA A 45 1.04 3.56 0.65
N SER A 46 0.71 4.84 0.45
CA SER A 46 1.00 5.92 1.41
C SER A 46 0.29 5.68 2.74
N ASP A 47 -1.00 5.34 2.71
CA ASP A 47 -1.79 5.04 3.90
C ASP A 47 -1.22 3.84 4.68
N LEU A 48 -0.75 2.82 3.95
CA LEU A 48 -0.11 1.66 4.55
C LEU A 48 1.25 2.00 5.20
N SER A 49 2.07 2.85 4.57
CA SER A 49 3.34 3.31 5.16
C SER A 49 3.10 4.13 6.44
N VAL A 50 2.07 4.98 6.46
CA VAL A 50 1.64 5.70 7.67
C VAL A 50 1.18 4.72 8.75
N LEU A 51 0.37 3.71 8.39
CA LEU A 51 -0.07 2.66 9.33
C LEU A 51 1.12 1.90 9.91
N ALA A 52 2.06 1.44 9.08
CA ALA A 52 3.27 0.74 9.54
C ALA A 52 4.08 1.59 10.52
N SER A 53 4.30 2.87 10.19
CA SER A 53 5.00 3.81 11.05
C SER A 53 4.33 3.99 12.41
N GLN A 54 3.00 4.06 12.42
CA GLN A 54 2.21 4.17 13.65
C GLN A 54 2.33 2.90 14.49
N GLU A 55 2.16 1.72 13.89
CA GLU A 55 2.25 0.44 14.60
C GLU A 55 3.67 0.19 15.14
N ILE A 56 4.73 0.62 14.44
CA ILE A 56 6.11 0.60 14.97
C ILE A 56 6.24 1.50 16.21
N SER A 57 5.64 2.70 16.17
CA SER A 57 5.66 3.62 17.31
C SER A 57 4.93 3.03 18.51
N ASP A 58 3.75 2.46 18.28
CA ASP A 58 2.93 1.83 19.32
C ASP A 58 3.64 0.61 19.92
N TRP A 59 4.23 -0.23 19.06
CA TRP A 59 5.07 -1.35 19.49
C TRP A 59 6.26 -0.90 20.34
N LYS A 60 6.99 0.15 19.95
CA LYS A 60 8.12 0.69 20.75
C LYS A 60 7.65 1.18 22.12
N SER A 61 6.54 1.90 22.16
CA SER A 61 5.95 2.42 23.40
C SER A 61 5.59 1.27 24.35
N MET A 62 4.91 0.26 23.81
CA MET A 62 4.50 -0.95 24.51
C MET A 62 5.70 -1.74 25.02
N TYR A 63 6.70 -2.00 24.16
CA TYR A 63 7.94 -2.68 24.54
C TYR A 63 8.65 -1.94 25.68
N HIS A 64 8.87 -0.64 25.55
CA HIS A 64 9.50 0.14 26.62
C HIS A 64 8.68 0.13 27.91
N GLY A 65 7.35 0.28 27.84
CA GLY A 65 6.48 0.23 29.02
C GLY A 65 6.56 -1.11 29.76
N MET A 66 6.48 -2.22 29.02
CA MET A 66 6.54 -3.57 29.61
C MET A 66 7.86 -3.82 30.34
N TYR A 67 9.00 -3.44 29.75
CA TYR A 67 10.31 -3.77 30.31
C TYR A 67 10.88 -2.69 31.24
N ALA A 68 10.36 -1.45 31.22
CA ALA A 68 10.79 -0.42 32.17
C ALA A 68 10.39 -0.73 33.61
N GLU A 69 9.30 -1.48 33.81
CA GLU A 69 8.75 -1.84 35.13
C GLU A 69 9.14 -3.25 35.58
N LEU A 70 10.08 -3.91 34.90
CA LEU A 70 10.53 -5.24 35.29
C LEU A 70 11.30 -5.18 36.62
N SER A 71 10.64 -5.58 37.70
CA SER A 71 11.20 -5.59 39.06
C SER A 71 12.29 -6.66 39.21
N ASP A 72 13.36 -6.34 39.94
CA ASP A 72 14.45 -7.27 40.35
C ASP A 72 13.97 -8.42 41.25
N THR A 73 12.67 -8.52 41.53
CA THR A 73 12.05 -9.49 42.44
C THR A 73 11.49 -10.73 41.74
N LEU A 74 11.55 -10.81 40.41
CA LEU A 74 11.09 -12.00 39.68
C LEU A 74 12.05 -13.17 39.91
N ASP A 75 11.50 -14.36 40.18
CA ASP A 75 12.30 -15.58 40.30
C ASP A 75 12.85 -16.04 38.94
N ASP A 76 13.89 -16.87 38.96
CA ASP A 76 14.60 -17.35 37.76
C ASP A 76 13.66 -18.03 36.73
N HIS A 77 12.62 -18.74 37.19
CA HIS A 77 11.68 -19.42 36.31
C HIS A 77 10.72 -18.43 35.63
N THR A 78 10.23 -17.45 36.37
CA THR A 78 9.41 -16.36 35.82
C THR A 78 10.23 -15.50 34.86
N MET A 79 11.48 -15.18 35.20
CA MET A 79 12.40 -14.46 34.33
C MET A 79 12.70 -15.20 33.02
N ALA A 80 12.86 -16.53 33.07
CA ALA A 80 13.04 -17.33 31.86
C ALA A 80 11.84 -17.20 30.90
N LYS A 81 10.60 -17.22 31.43
CA LYS A 81 9.38 -17.02 30.64
C LYS A 81 9.25 -15.59 30.10
N VAL A 82 9.57 -14.58 30.92
CA VAL A 82 9.59 -13.17 30.47
C VAL A 82 10.57 -13.00 29.30
N ASN A 83 11.75 -13.62 29.35
CA ASN A 83 12.71 -13.55 28.26
C ASN A 83 12.21 -14.17 26.95
N VAL A 84 11.39 -15.22 27.02
CA VAL A 84 10.72 -15.80 25.84
C VAL A 84 9.74 -14.80 25.23
N LEU A 85 8.90 -14.17 26.06
CA LEU A 85 7.95 -13.15 25.62
C LEU A 85 8.66 -11.90 25.06
N LYS A 86 9.81 -11.54 25.62
CA LYS A 86 10.68 -10.47 25.10
C LYS A 86 11.16 -10.77 23.70
N LYS A 87 11.63 -11.99 23.47
CA LYS A 87 12.06 -12.42 22.13
C LYS A 87 10.89 -12.38 21.14
N ALA A 88 9.71 -12.85 21.54
CA ALA A 88 8.51 -12.78 20.70
C ALA A 88 8.12 -11.33 20.37
N CYS A 89 8.12 -10.45 21.37
CA CYS A 89 7.82 -9.03 21.18
C CYS A 89 8.81 -8.34 20.23
N LEU A 90 10.11 -8.63 20.35
CA LEU A 90 11.11 -8.12 19.40
C LEU A 90 10.86 -8.61 17.97
N ALA A 91 10.53 -9.89 17.81
CA ALA A 91 10.24 -10.46 16.49
C ALA A 91 9.05 -9.77 15.79
N HIS A 92 8.02 -9.35 16.54
CA HIS A 92 6.92 -8.56 15.98
C HIS A 92 7.38 -7.19 15.49
N GLY A 93 8.28 -6.53 16.24
CA GLY A 93 8.87 -5.26 15.82
C GLY A 93 9.70 -5.39 14.55
N ASP A 94 10.49 -6.47 14.44
CA ASP A 94 11.28 -6.77 13.25
C ASP A 94 10.38 -6.92 12.01
N VAL A 95 9.24 -7.62 12.13
CA VAL A 95 8.25 -7.74 11.04
C VAL A 95 7.71 -6.38 10.62
N LEU A 96 7.32 -5.52 11.56
CA LEU A 96 6.78 -4.19 11.22
C LEU A 96 7.83 -3.31 10.52
N LEU A 97 9.09 -3.38 10.95
CA LEU A 97 10.20 -2.65 10.31
C LEU A 97 10.48 -3.16 8.90
N GLU A 98 10.45 -4.48 8.70
CA GLU A 98 10.61 -5.09 7.37
C GLU A 98 9.48 -4.65 6.42
N VAL A 99 8.23 -4.64 6.89
CA VAL A 99 7.10 -4.13 6.11
C VAL A 99 7.29 -2.67 5.71
N GLN A 100 7.78 -1.82 6.62
CA GLN A 100 8.06 -0.42 6.32
C GLN A 100 9.13 -0.26 5.23
N GLU A 101 10.25 -0.99 5.36
CA GLU A 101 11.34 -0.93 4.37
C GLU A 101 10.88 -1.38 2.97
N ILE A 102 10.13 -2.47 2.90
CA ILE A 102 9.58 -2.97 1.63
C ILE A 102 8.59 -1.96 1.03
N MET A 103 7.73 -1.37 1.86
CA MET A 103 6.72 -0.42 1.39
C MET A 103 7.34 0.88 0.87
N ASP A 104 8.40 1.39 1.50
CA ASP A 104 9.12 2.56 1.00
C ASP A 104 9.74 2.30 -0.39
N GLY A 105 10.27 1.09 -0.61
CA GLY A 105 10.71 0.66 -1.94
C GLY A 105 9.56 0.62 -2.96
N LYS A 106 8.41 0.04 -2.59
CA LYS A 106 7.24 -0.07 -3.47
C LYS A 106 6.61 1.28 -3.82
N ILE A 107 6.59 2.23 -2.89
CA ILE A 107 6.08 3.59 -3.16
C ILE A 107 6.86 4.23 -4.31
N LYS A 108 8.18 4.12 -4.28
CA LYS A 108 9.03 4.64 -5.35
C LYS A 108 8.74 3.97 -6.70
N ASP A 109 8.52 2.67 -6.71
CA ASP A 109 8.19 1.96 -7.94
C ASP A 109 6.80 2.33 -8.47
N ILE A 110 5.82 2.55 -7.58
CA ILE A 110 4.49 3.07 -7.93
C ILE A 110 4.61 4.47 -8.54
N GLU A 111 5.42 5.36 -7.97
CA GLU A 111 5.68 6.70 -8.52
C GLU A 111 6.22 6.64 -9.96
N ASN A 112 7.12 5.69 -10.25
CA ASN A 112 7.64 5.49 -11.61
C ASN A 112 6.55 5.08 -12.60
N VAL A 113 5.63 4.20 -12.21
CA VAL A 113 4.46 3.86 -13.05
C VAL A 113 3.59 5.10 -13.32
N GLY A 114 3.50 6.01 -12.37
CA GLY A 114 2.82 7.29 -12.54
C GLY A 114 3.44 8.17 -13.62
N LEU A 115 4.76 8.16 -13.75
CA LEU A 115 5.47 8.87 -14.82
C LEU A 115 5.21 8.22 -16.18
N ASP A 116 5.20 6.88 -16.25
CA ASP A 116 4.88 6.15 -17.48
C ASP A 116 3.45 6.45 -17.95
N ILE A 117 2.49 6.54 -17.02
CA ILE A 117 1.10 6.92 -17.32
C ILE A 117 1.01 8.37 -17.79
N GLN A 118 1.77 9.29 -17.19
CA GLN A 118 1.82 10.69 -17.67
C GLN A 118 2.38 10.78 -19.09
N GLU A 119 3.39 9.98 -19.44
CA GLU A 119 3.88 9.88 -20.82
C GLU A 119 2.79 9.38 -21.78
N LEU A 120 2.03 8.36 -21.37
CA LEU A 120 0.89 7.85 -22.14
C LEU A 120 -0.21 8.91 -22.33
N MET A 121 -0.48 9.74 -21.31
CA MET A 121 -1.43 10.85 -21.42
C MET A 121 -0.95 11.91 -22.43
N LEU A 122 0.34 12.25 -22.44
CA LEU A 122 0.90 13.18 -23.44
C LEU A 122 0.78 12.66 -24.87
N VAL A 123 0.90 11.35 -25.08
CA VAL A 123 0.64 10.72 -26.38
C VAL A 123 -0.80 10.94 -26.85
N LEU A 124 -1.79 10.82 -25.94
CA LEU A 124 -3.19 11.11 -26.26
C LEU A 124 -3.41 12.58 -26.62
N GLU A 125 -2.75 13.51 -25.94
CA GLU A 125 -2.88 14.95 -26.17
C GLU A 125 -2.26 15.38 -27.51
N ASN A 126 -1.10 14.79 -27.85
CA ASN A 126 -0.38 15.12 -29.08
C ASN A 126 -0.94 14.40 -30.32
N GLY A 127 -1.74 13.35 -30.14
CA GLY A 127 -2.34 12.60 -31.25
C GLY A 127 -1.40 11.59 -31.93
N GLU A 128 -0.20 11.38 -31.38
CA GLU A 128 0.87 10.56 -31.97
C GLU A 128 1.04 9.24 -31.22
N ALA A 129 0.33 8.19 -31.65
CA ALA A 129 0.49 6.86 -31.08
C ALA A 129 1.90 6.31 -31.37
N SER A 130 2.62 5.89 -30.32
CA SER A 130 3.79 5.03 -30.49
C SER A 130 3.36 3.61 -30.88
N ALA A 131 4.24 2.87 -31.55
CA ALA A 131 3.94 1.51 -31.99
C ALA A 131 3.78 0.50 -30.83
N ASP A 132 4.24 0.86 -29.63
CA ASP A 132 4.30 0.05 -28.42
C ASP A 132 3.29 0.49 -27.34
N ILE A 133 2.36 1.39 -27.66
CA ILE A 133 1.39 1.93 -26.69
C ILE A 133 0.54 0.84 -26.02
N ASP A 134 0.15 -0.20 -26.77
CA ASP A 134 -0.58 -1.36 -26.23
C ASP A 134 0.24 -2.10 -25.16
N ASP A 135 1.54 -2.32 -25.43
CA ASP A 135 2.46 -3.00 -24.51
C ASP A 135 2.70 -2.15 -23.26
N LYS A 136 2.84 -0.83 -23.42
CA LYS A 136 2.99 0.11 -22.29
C LYS A 136 1.75 0.11 -21.39
N ILE A 137 0.55 0.13 -21.97
CA ILE A 137 -0.72 0.06 -21.23
C ILE A 137 -0.80 -1.26 -20.45
N GLN A 138 -0.54 -2.40 -21.09
CA GLN A 138 -0.60 -3.71 -20.43
C GLN A 138 0.46 -3.85 -19.33
N SER A 139 1.66 -3.31 -19.55
CA SER A 139 2.72 -3.30 -18.54
C SER A 139 2.31 -2.49 -17.31
N ALA A 140 1.75 -1.28 -17.50
CA ALA A 140 1.26 -0.45 -16.41
C ALA A 140 0.12 -1.14 -15.64
N GLU A 141 -0.84 -1.74 -16.34
CA GLU A 141 -1.96 -2.49 -15.74
C GLU A 141 -1.46 -3.65 -14.87
N GLY A 142 -0.52 -4.44 -15.39
CA GLY A 142 0.08 -5.57 -14.66
C GLY A 142 0.83 -5.13 -13.41
N LEU A 143 1.59 -4.03 -13.49
CA LEU A 143 2.30 -3.46 -12.34
C LEU A 143 1.34 -2.94 -11.27
N ILE A 144 0.32 -2.16 -11.65
CA ILE A 144 -0.71 -1.66 -10.72
C ILE A 144 -1.40 -2.82 -10.00
N THR A 145 -1.84 -3.84 -10.73
CA THR A 145 -2.50 -5.03 -10.16
C THR A 145 -1.59 -5.77 -9.15
N SER A 146 -0.30 -5.90 -9.49
CA SER A 146 0.71 -6.49 -8.61
C SER A 146 0.91 -5.68 -7.32
N TYR A 147 0.96 -4.34 -7.43
CA TYR A 147 1.09 -3.46 -6.27
C TYR A 147 -0.15 -3.48 -5.39
N GLN A 148 -1.36 -3.45 -5.96
CA GLN A 148 -2.60 -3.58 -5.18
C GLN A 148 -2.63 -4.88 -4.37
N SER A 149 -2.24 -5.99 -5.00
CA SER A 149 -2.16 -7.30 -4.32
C SER A 149 -1.12 -7.27 -3.18
N SER A 150 0.06 -6.71 -3.44
CA SER A 150 1.10 -6.55 -2.43
C SER A 150 0.62 -5.70 -1.25
N ILE A 151 -0.02 -4.56 -1.51
CA ILE A 151 -0.51 -3.65 -0.48
C ILE A 151 -1.53 -4.36 0.42
N GLN A 152 -2.45 -5.16 -0.16
CA GLN A 152 -3.40 -5.94 0.63
C GLN A 152 -2.70 -7.01 1.49
N GLU A 153 -1.68 -7.68 0.96
CA GLU A 153 -0.89 -8.66 1.70
C GLU A 153 -0.19 -8.02 2.90
N TYR A 154 0.53 -6.91 2.69
CA TYR A 154 1.25 -6.21 3.77
C TYR A 154 0.30 -5.62 4.81
N ARG A 155 -0.87 -5.13 4.39
CA ARG A 155 -1.91 -4.73 5.34
C ARG A 155 -2.33 -5.89 6.24
N SER A 156 -2.57 -7.08 5.68
CA SER A 156 -2.90 -8.26 6.46
C SER A 156 -1.76 -8.71 7.39
N ILE A 157 -0.50 -8.54 6.97
CA ILE A 157 0.67 -8.84 7.81
C ILE A 157 0.72 -7.91 9.01
N ILE A 158 0.52 -6.61 8.82
CA ILE A 158 0.46 -5.63 9.92
C ILE A 158 -0.68 -5.98 10.88
N ASP A 159 -1.89 -6.24 10.38
CA ASP A 159 -3.05 -6.58 11.21
C ASP A 159 -2.81 -7.86 12.03
N SER A 160 -2.24 -8.90 11.41
CA SER A 160 -1.87 -10.14 12.10
C SER A 160 -0.79 -9.90 13.16
N THR A 161 0.21 -9.09 12.85
CA THR A 161 1.31 -8.76 13.77
C THR A 161 0.79 -8.00 14.98
N LYS A 162 -0.13 -7.04 14.77
CA LYS A 162 -0.81 -6.31 15.83
C LYS A 162 -1.58 -7.22 16.80
N VAL A 163 -2.33 -8.18 16.26
CA VAL A 163 -3.04 -9.18 17.08
C VAL A 163 -2.05 -10.00 17.91
N SER A 164 -0.97 -10.50 17.29
CA SER A 164 0.04 -11.30 18.00
C SER A 164 0.82 -10.49 19.05
N CYS A 165 1.12 -9.22 18.78
CA CYS A 165 1.64 -8.27 19.74
C CYS A 165 0.72 -8.15 20.97
N THR A 166 -0.58 -7.97 20.74
CA THR A 166 -1.58 -7.81 21.81
C THR A 166 -1.63 -9.05 22.70
N GLU A 167 -1.60 -10.24 22.11
CA GLU A 167 -1.55 -11.51 22.85
C GLU A 167 -0.26 -11.63 23.68
N THR A 168 0.89 -11.33 23.08
CA THR A 168 2.20 -11.37 23.76
C THR A 168 2.21 -10.44 24.98
N CYS A 169 1.58 -9.27 24.87
CA CYS A 169 1.48 -8.30 25.96
C CYS A 169 0.54 -8.74 27.07
N ARG A 170 -0.58 -9.35 26.71
CA ARG A 170 -1.49 -9.95 27.68
C ARG A 170 -0.79 -11.07 28.45
N ASP A 171 -0.07 -11.96 27.77
CA ASP A 171 0.63 -13.08 28.39
C ASP A 171 1.75 -12.58 29.33
N PHE A 172 2.46 -11.52 28.95
CA PHE A 172 3.43 -10.86 29.82
C PHE A 172 2.76 -10.26 31.07
N SER A 173 1.64 -9.56 30.87
CA SER A 173 0.88 -8.93 31.96
C SER A 173 0.43 -9.96 32.99
N LEU A 174 -0.10 -11.10 32.55
CA LEU A 174 -0.49 -12.21 33.42
C LEU A 174 0.71 -12.82 34.16
N LEU A 175 1.87 -12.87 33.51
CA LEU A 175 3.07 -13.46 34.09
C LEU A 175 3.70 -12.56 35.16
N VAL A 176 3.70 -11.23 34.98
CA VAL A 176 4.42 -10.28 35.84
C VAL A 176 3.52 -9.66 36.92
N MET A 177 2.22 -9.46 36.64
CA MET A 177 1.29 -8.86 37.63
C MET A 177 0.61 -9.88 38.53
N GLY A 178 0.77 -11.18 38.24
CA GLY A 178 0.29 -12.27 39.07
C GLY A 178 -1.23 -12.47 39.04
N GLU A 179 -1.63 -13.74 39.17
CA GLU A 179 -2.74 -14.09 40.06
C GLU A 179 -2.28 -13.99 41.52
#